data_AF-A0A8X6JYG6-F1
#
_entry.id   AF-A0A8X6JYG6-F1
#
_cell.length_a   1.000
_cell.length_b   1.000
_cell.length_c   1.000
_cell.angle_alpha   90.00
_cell.angle_beta   90.00
_cell.angle_gamma   90.00
#
_symmetry.space_group_name_H-M   'P 1'
#
loop_
_entity.id
_entity.type
_entity.pdbx_description
1 polymer ?
#
loop_
_entity_poly.entity_id
_entity_poly.type
_entity_poly.pdbx_seq_one_letter_code
_entity_poly.pdbx_strand_id
1 'polypeptide(L)' 'MHCVPSGTTTLHVLRWQCKVPKGKARRKNFRNLKDPKNKDWPRKISDGDQAPNLKCSWIRVPYPITSDCLCTC' A
#
# COMPACT_ATOMS: atom_id res chain seq x y z
N MET A 1 -39.55 10.86 3.79
CA MET A 1 -39.17 9.74 2.92
C MET A 1 -37.91 10.08 2.15
N HIS A 2 -36.95 9.16 2.08
CA HIS A 2 -35.68 9.31 1.38
C HIS A 2 -35.28 8.02 0.65
N CYS A 3 -34.54 8.13 -0.45
CA CYS A 3 -34.04 6.97 -1.17
C CYS A 3 -32.76 6.45 -0.53
N VAL A 4 -32.72 5.15 -0.26
CA VAL A 4 -31.52 4.45 0.24
C VAL A 4 -31.13 3.30 -0.70
N PRO A 5 -29.83 2.96 -0.79
CA PRO A 5 -29.37 1.75 -1.46
C PRO A 5 -30.05 0.49 -0.87
N SER A 6 -30.57 -0.38 -1.73
CA SER A 6 -31.24 -1.63 -1.36
C SER A 6 -30.47 -2.88 -1.78
N GLY A 7 -29.94 -2.87 -3.00
CA GLY A 7 -29.24 -4.01 -3.59
C GLY A 7 -27.76 -3.72 -3.74
N THR A 8 -26.92 -4.73 -3.52
CA THR A 8 -25.49 -4.64 -3.85
C THR A 8 -25.09 -5.75 -4.80
N THR A 9 -24.37 -5.37 -5.87
CA THR A 9 -23.77 -6.32 -6.81
C THR A 9 -22.26 -6.11 -6.83
N THR A 10 -21.51 -7.18 -7.07
CA THR A 10 -20.04 -7.13 -7.02
C THR A 10 -19.47 -7.20 -8.42
N LEU A 11 -18.70 -6.18 -8.81
CA LEU A 11 -17.94 -6.18 -10.06
C LEU A 11 -16.51 -6.62 -9.80
N HIS A 12 -15.93 -7.38 -10.73
CA HIS A 12 -14.50 -7.70 -10.70
C HIS A 12 -13.72 -6.67 -11.50
N VAL A 13 -13.06 -5.76 -10.80
CA VAL A 13 -12.24 -4.70 -11.41
C VAL A 13 -10.76 -5.06 -11.33
N LEU A 14 -9.96 -4.47 -12.22
CA LEU A 14 -8.51 -4.55 -12.14
C LEU A 14 -7.98 -3.41 -11.28
N ARG A 15 -7.20 -3.74 -10.25
CA ARG A 15 -6.50 -2.78 -9.40
C ARG A 15 -4.99 -2.90 -9.63
N TRP A 16 -4.32 -1.78 -9.86
CA TRP A 16 -2.86 -1.74 -9.90
C TRP A 16 -2.33 -1.88 -8.48
N GLN A 17 -1.58 -2.96 -8.21
CA GLN A 17 -1.01 -3.20 -6.88
C GLN A 17 0.49 -3.46 -6.98
N CYS A 18 1.25 -2.72 -6.17
CA CYS A 18 2.68 -2.89 -6.00
C CYS A 18 2.98 -3.64 -4.69
N LYS A 19 3.84 -4.67 -4.76
CA LYS A 19 4.30 -5.42 -3.58
C LYS A 19 5.80 -5.20 -3.38
N VAL A 20 6.18 -4.90 -2.14
CA VAL A 20 7.59 -4.93 -1.74
C VAL A 20 8.03 -6.40 -1.71
N PRO A 21 9.12 -6.78 -2.40
CA PRO A 21 9.64 -8.14 -2.34
C PRO A 21 9.91 -8.54 -0.89
N LYS A 22 9.32 -9.67 -0.45
CA LYS A 22 9.57 -10.27 0.87
C LYS A 22 11.02 -10.77 0.91
N GLY A 23 11.94 -9.88 1.27
CA GLY A 23 13.37 -10.19 1.37
C GLY A 23 14.23 -9.06 1.94
N LYS A 24 13.76 -7.81 1.95
CA LYS A 24 14.51 -6.66 2.49
C LYS A 24 13.83 -5.93 3.66
N ALA A 25 12.74 -6.45 4.22
CA ALA A 25 12.12 -5.91 5.42
C ALA A 25 12.77 -6.48 6.70
N ARG A 26 14.11 -6.53 6.77
CA ARG A 26 14.78 -6.70 8.05
C ARG A 26 14.65 -5.35 8.75
N ARG A 27 13.58 -5.18 9.54
CA ARG A 27 13.38 -4.00 10.39
C ARG A 27 14.69 -3.76 11.12
N LYS A 28 15.39 -2.69 10.76
CA LYS A 28 16.57 -2.24 11.50
C LYS A 28 16.01 -1.81 12.85
N ASN A 29 16.11 -2.69 13.86
CA ASN A 29 15.86 -2.33 15.24
C ASN A 29 16.86 -1.21 15.56
N PHE A 30 16.41 0.04 15.48
CA PHE A 30 17.12 1.18 16.06
C PHE A 30 16.97 1.08 17.58
N ARG A 31 17.69 0.13 18.20
CA ARG A 31 18.02 0.21 19.62
C ARG A 31 19.49 0.57 19.74
N ASN A 32 19.70 1.89 19.83
CA ASN A 32 20.79 2.56 20.54
C ASN A 32 22.20 1.97 20.35
N LEU A 33 22.89 2.40 19.30
CA LEU A 33 24.35 2.53 19.37
C LEU A 33 24.65 4.02 19.59
N LYS A 34 24.78 4.40 20.87
CA LYS A 34 25.39 5.68 21.23
C LYS A 34 26.84 5.61 20.78
N ASP A 35 27.22 6.43 19.80
CA ASP A 35 28.51 7.12 19.87
C ASP A 35 28.47 8.43 19.07
N PRO A 36 28.82 9.57 19.69
CA PRO A 36 28.84 10.86 19.05
C PRO A 36 30.25 11.17 18.55
N LYS A 37 30.41 11.30 17.23
CA LYS A 37 31.43 12.12 16.52
C LYS A 37 31.81 11.43 15.21
N ASN A 38 31.21 11.88 14.12
CA ASN A 38 32.03 12.48 13.06
C ASN A 38 31.15 13.33 12.16
N LYS A 39 31.39 14.64 12.18
CA LYS A 39 30.95 15.57 11.16
C LYS A 39 31.92 15.37 9.99
N ASP A 40 31.44 14.78 8.90
CA ASP A 40 31.88 15.00 7.51
C ASP A 40 31.41 13.83 6.66
N TRP A 41 30.23 13.95 6.04
CA TRP A 41 29.84 13.09 4.92
C TRP A 41 28.77 13.81 4.07
N PRO A 42 28.96 14.04 2.76
CA PRO A 42 27.84 13.77 1.88
C PRO A 42 27.60 12.27 2.04
N ARG A 43 26.43 11.86 2.53
CA ARG A 43 26.12 10.42 2.57
C ARG A 43 26.24 9.92 1.14
N LYS A 44 27.36 9.26 0.81
CA LYS A 44 27.43 8.41 -0.37
C LYS A 44 26.25 7.47 -0.20
N ILE A 45 25.23 7.65 -1.03
CA ILE A 45 24.17 6.69 -1.25
C ILE A 45 24.92 5.41 -1.57
N SER A 46 25.06 4.55 -0.56
CA SER A 46 25.73 3.28 -0.74
C SER A 46 24.86 2.52 -1.73
N ASP A 47 25.47 1.83 -2.70
CA ASP A 47 24.82 0.96 -3.70
C ASP A 47 23.79 -0.05 -3.12
N GLY A 48 23.66 -0.14 -1.79
CA GLY A 48 22.63 -0.88 -1.08
C GLY A 48 21.27 -0.18 -0.95
N ASP A 49 21.14 1.12 -1.24
CA ASP A 49 19.88 1.88 -1.21
C ASP A 49 19.17 1.85 -2.57
N GLN A 50 19.26 0.70 -3.27
CA GLN A 50 18.40 0.43 -4.41
C GLN A 50 16.96 0.59 -3.96
N ALA A 51 16.27 1.55 -4.58
CA ALA A 51 14.82 1.71 -4.51
C ALA A 51 14.22 0.31 -4.50
N PRO A 52 13.36 -0.03 -3.50
CA PRO A 52 12.80 -1.37 -3.44
C PRO A 52 12.21 -1.66 -4.80
N ASN A 53 12.70 -2.70 -5.48
CA ASN A 53 12.20 -3.10 -6.79
C ASN A 53 10.73 -3.52 -6.60
N LEU A 54 9.84 -2.53 -6.68
CA LEU A 54 8.41 -2.71 -6.48
C LEU A 54 7.91 -3.51 -7.67
N LYS A 55 7.44 -4.72 -7.41
CA LYS A 55 6.77 -5.51 -8.43
C LYS A 55 5.31 -5.07 -8.44
N CYS A 56 4.92 -4.36 -9.48
CA CYS A 56 3.56 -3.91 -9.70
C CYS A 56 2.87 -4.77 -10.75
N SER A 57 1.60 -5.10 -10.50
CA SER A 57 0.79 -5.93 -11.39
C SER A 57 -0.69 -5.60 -11.24
N TRP A 58 -1.47 -5.86 -12.29
CA TRP A 58 -2.93 -5.82 -12.23
C TRP A 58 -3.48 -7.04 -11.50
N ILE A 59 -4.32 -6.80 -10.50
CA ILE A 59 -5.02 -7.86 -9.76
C ILE A 59 -6.53 -7.69 -9.92
N ARG A 60 -7.27 -8.80 -10.01
CA ARG A 60 -8.73 -8.78 -9.99
C ARG A 60 -9.21 -8.62 -8.56
N VAL A 61 -10.03 -7.60 -8.29
CA VAL A 61 -10.54 -7.27 -6.96
C VAL A 61 -12.07 -7.10 -7.04
N PRO A 62 -12.84 -7.69 -6.11
CA PRO A 62 -14.27 -7.44 -6.01
C PRO A 62 -14.53 -6.00 -5.55
N TYR A 63 -15.40 -5.28 -6.26
CA TYR A 63 -15.83 -3.93 -5.93
C TYR A 63 -17.36 -3.91 -5.85
N PRO A 64 -17.95 -3.69 -4.66
CA PRO A 64 -19.40 -3.65 -4.50
C PRO A 64 -19.95 -2.32 -5.06
N ILE A 65 -21.05 -2.43 -5.81
CA ILE A 65 -21.83 -1.29 -6.30
C ILE A 65 -23.29 -1.46 -5.89
N THR A 66 -23.98 -0.34 -5.74
CA THR A 66 -25.43 -0.34 -5.54
C THR A 66 -26.12 -0.75 -6.84
N SER A 67 -26.93 -1.81 -6.82
CA SER A 67 -27.76 -2.20 -7.97
C SER A 67 -29.13 -1.54 -7.94
N ASP A 68 -29.73 -1.44 -6.76
CA ASP A 68 -31.12 -1.04 -6.58
C ASP A 68 -31.26 -0.04 -5.44
N CYS A 69 -32.29 0.80 -5.49
CA CYS A 69 -32.64 1.76 -4.46
C CYS A 69 -34.07 1.51 -3.97
N LEU A 70 -34.32 1.76 -2.68
CA LEU A 70 -35.64 1.67 -2.06
C LEU A 70 -35.99 2.98 -1.36
N CYS A 71 -37.28 3.32 -1.33
CA CYS A 71 -37.79 4.48 -0.61
C CYS A 71 -38.08 4.10 0.84
N THR A 72 -37.41 4.73 1.79
CA THR A 72 -37.67 4.59 3.22
C THR A 72 -38.44 5.79 3.74
N CYS A 73 -39.32 5.57 4.73
CA CYS A 73 -40.14 6.61 5.33
C CYS A 73 -39.29 7.73 5.98
#